data_AF-A0A6D2GG58-F1
#
_entry.id   AF-A0A6D2GG58-F1
#
_cell.length_a   1.000
_cell.length_b   1.000
_cell.length_c   1.000
_cell.angle_alpha   90.00
_cell.angle_beta   90.00
_cell.angle_gamma   90.00
#
_symmetry.space_group_name_H-M   'P 1'
#
loop_
_entity.id
_entity.type
_entity.pdbx_description
1 polymer ?
#
loop_
_entity_poly.entity_id
_entity_poly.type
_entity_poly.pdbx_seq_one_letter_code
_entity_poly.pdbx_strand_id
1 'polypeptide(L)'
;MLSVFIPSSERCVSRCRYLLSFTLINLIFSILIGILVQFNSVILAILFTILLHFLVINLSCQRFRDSGFEYIKFYVWGTLAIYIASFVIMVAEDFACDGFGIPLFLIWYFATFSLLLLAPAKSNSLNK
;
A
#
# COMPACT_ATOMS: atom_id res chain seq x y z
N MET A 1 -3.33 -13.50 -19.37
CA MET A 1 -3.50 -12.13 -18.84
C MET A 1 -3.11 -12.13 -17.37
N LEU A 2 -2.00 -11.50 -16.99
CA LEU A 2 -1.60 -11.41 -15.57
C LEU A 2 -2.60 -10.49 -14.83
N SER A 3 -3.61 -11.09 -14.20
CA SER A 3 -4.64 -10.45 -13.38
C SER A 3 -4.16 -10.11 -11.98
N VAL A 4 -2.86 -9.90 -11.78
CA VAL A 4 -2.20 -9.79 -10.46
C VAL A 4 -2.71 -8.60 -9.63
N PHE A 5 -3.34 -7.61 -10.27
CA PHE A 5 -3.90 -6.43 -9.61
C PHE A 5 -5.43 -6.32 -9.73
N ILE A 6 -6.12 -7.35 -10.21
CA ILE A 6 -7.58 -7.37 -10.18
C ILE A 6 -8.00 -7.62 -8.73
N PRO A 7 -8.83 -6.76 -8.11
CA PRO A 7 -9.38 -7.04 -6.79
C PRO A 7 -10.11 -8.37 -6.85
N SER A 8 -9.52 -9.41 -6.22
CA SER A 8 -10.00 -10.80 -6.32
C SER A 8 -11.33 -11.04 -5.62
N SER A 9 -11.84 -10.04 -4.89
CA SER A 9 -13.05 -10.09 -4.10
C SER A 9 -14.10 -9.10 -4.65
N GLU A 10 -15.31 -9.59 -4.92
CA GLU A 10 -16.47 -8.75 -5.20
C GLU A 10 -17.00 -8.02 -3.95
N ARG A 11 -16.50 -8.36 -2.76
CA ARG A 11 -16.94 -7.72 -1.51
C ARG A 11 -16.43 -6.28 -1.44
N CYS A 12 -17.35 -5.38 -1.10
CA CYS A 12 -17.06 -3.97 -0.87
C CYS A 12 -16.36 -3.77 0.49
N VAL A 13 -15.27 -3.01 0.48
CA VAL A 13 -14.49 -2.62 1.65
C VAL A 13 -14.99 -1.25 2.14
N SER A 14 -15.69 -1.26 3.27
CA SER A 14 -16.11 -0.03 3.95
C SER A 14 -14.91 0.72 4.53
N ARG A 15 -15.03 2.03 4.78
CA ARG A 15 -13.96 2.87 5.36
C ARG A 15 -13.39 2.30 6.66
N CYS A 16 -14.25 1.83 7.57
CA CYS A 16 -13.84 1.24 8.83
C CYS A 16 -13.06 -0.08 8.62
N ARG A 17 -13.51 -0.93 7.70
CA ARG A 17 -12.78 -2.16 7.35
C ARG A 17 -11.45 -1.85 6.68
N TYR A 18 -11.39 -0.86 5.81
CA TYR A 18 -10.14 -0.39 5.20
C TYR A 18 -9.14 0.07 6.27
N LEU A 19 -9.58 0.93 7.19
CA LEU A 19 -8.76 1.40 8.31
C LEU A 19 -8.23 0.23 9.16
N LEU A 20 -9.13 -0.66 9.60
CA LEU A 20 -8.75 -1.80 10.42
C LEU A 20 -7.80 -2.75 9.70
N SER A 21 -8.09 -3.11 8.45
CA SER A 21 -7.23 -3.99 7.65
C SER A 21 -5.87 -3.35 7.36
N PHE A 22 -5.83 -2.06 7.01
CA PHE A 22 -4.59 -1.35 6.77
C PHE A 22 -3.71 -1.32 8.03
N THR A 23 -4.29 -0.94 9.18
CA THR A 23 -3.56 -0.90 10.46
C THR A 23 -3.08 -2.29 10.87
N LEU A 24 -3.94 -3.31 10.76
CA LEU A 24 -3.61 -4.68 11.16
C LEU A 24 -2.52 -5.30 10.27
N ILE A 25 -2.58 -5.09 8.95
CA ILE A 25 -1.54 -5.54 8.01
C ILE A 25 -0.21 -4.87 8.37
N ASN A 26 -0.19 -3.54 8.53
CA ASN A 26 1.05 -2.83 8.87
C ASN A 26 1.60 -3.29 10.23
N LEU A 27 0.77 -3.40 11.27
CA LEU A 27 1.21 -3.83 12.59
C LEU A 27 1.83 -5.23 12.58
N ILE A 28 1.15 -6.21 11.98
CA ILE A 28 1.63 -7.60 11.94
C ILE A 28 2.94 -7.70 11.17
N PHE A 29 3.01 -7.07 9.99
CA PHE A 29 4.21 -7.13 9.16
C PHE A 29 5.38 -6.35 9.77
N SER A 30 5.15 -5.21 10.42
CA SER A 30 6.21 -4.49 11.12
C SER A 30 6.81 -5.32 12.26
N ILE A 31 5.97 -5.99 13.07
CA ILE A 31 6.44 -6.89 14.13
C ILE A 31 7.23 -8.06 13.51
N LEU A 32 6.68 -8.68 12.47
CA LEU A 32 7.30 -9.83 11.80
C LEU A 32 8.65 -9.46 11.17
N ILE A 33 8.72 -8.37 10.42
CA ILE A 33 9.96 -7.88 9.80
C ILE A 33 10.98 -7.52 10.88
N GLY A 34 10.57 -6.85 11.96
CA GLY A 34 11.46 -6.52 13.08
C GLY A 34 12.08 -7.77 13.71
N ILE A 35 11.27 -8.81 13.95
CA ILE A 35 11.73 -10.11 14.44
C ILE A 35 12.71 -10.75 13.45
N LEU A 36 12.38 -10.78 12.15
CA LEU A 36 13.23 -11.39 11.12
C LEU A 36 14.59 -10.70 10.97
N VAL A 37 14.62 -9.38 11.07
CA VAL A 37 15.86 -8.59 11.08
C VAL A 37 16.69 -8.93 12.32
N GLN A 38 16.06 -9.06 13.49
CA GLN A 38 16.75 -9.45 14.72
C GLN A 38 17.38 -10.86 14.63
N PHE A 39 16.73 -11.79 13.92
CA PHE A 39 17.28 -13.12 13.63
C PHE A 39 18.21 -13.17 12.40
N ASN A 40 18.70 -12.02 11.92
CA ASN A 40 19.60 -11.88 10.78
C ASN A 40 19.09 -12.54 9.48
N SER A 41 17.78 -12.73 9.35
CA SER A 41 17.12 -13.36 8.20
C SER A 41 16.79 -12.32 7.13
N VAL A 42 17.82 -11.65 6.60
CA VAL A 42 17.69 -10.45 5.75
C VAL A 42 16.87 -10.71 4.47
N ILE A 43 17.12 -11.83 3.78
CA ILE A 43 16.37 -12.19 2.56
C ILE A 43 14.88 -12.34 2.87
N LEU A 44 14.55 -12.98 3.99
CA LEU A 44 13.16 -13.20 4.39
C LEU A 44 12.50 -11.88 4.79
N ALA A 45 13.21 -10.99 5.50
CA ALA A 45 12.75 -9.65 5.81
C ALA A 45 12.43 -8.82 4.54
N ILE A 46 13.27 -8.92 3.51
CA ILE A 46 13.01 -8.27 2.20
C ILE A 46 11.75 -8.86 1.54
N LEU A 47 11.61 -10.19 1.51
CA LEU A 47 10.42 -10.84 0.93
C LEU A 47 9.13 -10.43 1.65
N PHE A 48 9.12 -10.38 2.99
CA PHE A 48 7.97 -9.91 3.75
C PHE A 48 7.70 -8.43 3.58
N THR A 49 8.74 -7.61 3.37
CA THR A 49 8.58 -6.20 3.02
C THR A 49 7.89 -6.05 1.67
N ILE A 50 8.30 -6.79 0.64
CA ILE A 50 7.63 -6.79 -0.67
C ILE A 50 6.17 -7.25 -0.54
N LEU A 51 5.93 -8.31 0.25
CA LEU A 51 4.59 -8.84 0.49
C LEU A 51 3.68 -7.81 1.21
N LEU A 52 4.20 -7.07 2.19
CA LEU A 52 3.48 -5.98 2.85
C LEU A 52 2.98 -4.95 1.83
N HIS A 53 3.88 -4.45 0.98
CA HIS A 53 3.53 -3.45 -0.02
C HIS A 53 2.55 -3.99 -1.05
N PHE A 54 2.70 -5.25 -1.46
CA PHE A 54 1.74 -5.91 -2.34
C PHE A 54 0.33 -5.94 -1.72
N LEU A 55 0.21 -6.34 -0.45
CA LEU A 55 -1.08 -6.39 0.25
C LEU A 55 -1.70 -5.01 0.39
N VAL A 56 -0.91 -3.99 0.73
CA VAL A 56 -1.40 -2.62 0.90
C VAL A 56 -1.85 -2.01 -0.43
N ILE A 57 -1.10 -2.24 -1.52
CA ILE A 57 -1.50 -1.80 -2.86
C ILE A 57 -2.81 -2.48 -3.26
N ASN A 58 -2.95 -3.80 -3.03
CA ASN A 58 -4.16 -4.54 -3.38
C ASN A 58 -5.38 -4.08 -2.57
N LEU A 59 -5.24 -3.90 -1.26
CA LEU A 59 -6.29 -3.34 -0.39
C LEU A 59 -6.70 -1.93 -0.86
N SER A 60 -5.74 -1.11 -1.25
CA SER A 60 -5.97 0.24 -1.77
C SER A 60 -6.69 0.20 -3.12
N CYS A 61 -6.33 -0.73 -4.01
CA CYS A 61 -7.03 -0.94 -5.29
C CYS A 61 -8.49 -1.37 -5.09
N GLN A 62 -8.77 -2.25 -4.12
CA GLN A 62 -10.15 -2.62 -3.75
C GLN A 62 -10.93 -1.39 -3.31
N ARG A 63 -10.34 -0.55 -2.45
CA ARG A 63 -10.99 0.67 -1.97
C ARG A 63 -11.20 1.72 -3.08
N PHE A 64 -10.25 1.86 -4.00
CA PHE A 64 -10.41 2.71 -5.19
C PHE A 64 -11.58 2.24 -6.06
N ARG A 65 -11.67 0.94 -6.35
CA ARG A 65 -12.81 0.36 -7.09
C ARG A 65 -14.13 0.68 -6.39
N ASP A 66 -14.19 0.44 -5.09
CA ASP A 66 -15.40 0.62 -4.28
C ASP A 66 -15.78 2.09 -4.09
N SER A 67 -14.86 3.02 -4.35
CA SER A 67 -15.11 4.46 -4.36
C SER A 67 -15.48 4.98 -5.76
N GLY A 68 -15.54 4.11 -6.78
CA GLY A 68 -15.90 4.45 -8.15
C GLY A 68 -14.74 4.99 -8.99
N PHE A 69 -13.49 4.80 -8.58
CA PHE A 69 -12.32 5.25 -9.33
C PHE A 69 -12.03 4.29 -10.49
N GLU A 70 -12.10 4.78 -11.73
CA GLU A 70 -11.93 3.95 -12.94
C GLU A 70 -10.46 3.68 -13.29
N TYR A 71 -9.54 4.55 -12.88
CA TYR A 71 -8.12 4.50 -13.30
C TYR A 71 -7.20 3.78 -12.30
N ILE A 72 -7.61 2.63 -11.77
CA ILE A 72 -6.84 1.85 -10.77
C ILE A 72 -5.43 1.51 -11.29
N LYS A 73 -5.28 1.22 -12.59
CA LYS A 73 -3.99 0.92 -13.20
C LYS A 73 -3.00 2.09 -13.08
N PHE A 74 -3.48 3.33 -13.23
CA PHE A 74 -2.63 4.52 -13.13
C PHE A 74 -2.10 4.70 -11.70
N TYR A 75 -2.93 4.42 -10.70
CA TYR A 75 -2.50 4.39 -9.30
C TYR A 75 -1.39 3.37 -9.05
N VAL A 76 -1.53 2.14 -9.58
CA VAL A 76 -0.51 1.08 -9.41
C VAL A 76 0.81 1.51 -10.06
N TRP A 77 0.78 1.99 -11.30
CA TRP A 77 1.98 2.46 -11.99
C TRP A 77 2.62 3.67 -11.30
N GLY A 78 1.83 4.65 -10.86
CA GLY A 78 2.31 5.81 -10.12
C GLY A 78 2.97 5.42 -8.79
N THR A 79 2.35 4.49 -8.06
CA THR A 79 2.89 3.98 -6.79
C THR A 79 4.21 3.24 -7.01
N LEU A 80 4.29 2.39 -8.03
CA LEU A 80 5.54 1.69 -8.38
C LEU A 80 6.63 2.68 -8.78
N ALA A 81 6.32 3.69 -9.59
CA ALA A 81 7.28 4.70 -10.00
C ALA A 81 7.85 5.48 -8.80
N ILE A 82 6.99 5.88 -7.85
CA ILE A 82 7.42 6.60 -6.65
C ILE A 82 8.23 5.71 -5.72
N TYR A 83 7.87 4.43 -5.56
CA TYR A 83 8.65 3.49 -4.76
C TYR A 83 10.05 3.27 -5.35
N ILE A 84 10.14 3.10 -6.67
CA ILE A 84 11.42 2.97 -7.36
C ILE A 84 12.25 4.25 -7.21
N ALA A 85 11.66 5.42 -7.44
CA ALA A 85 12.34 6.70 -7.29
C ALA A 85 12.86 6.91 -5.84
N SER A 86 12.02 6.61 -4.85
CA SER A 86 12.39 6.69 -3.43
C SER A 86 13.55 5.75 -3.11
N PHE A 87 13.51 4.52 -3.63
CA PHE A 87 14.60 3.56 -3.44
C PHE A 87 15.91 4.01 -4.09
N VAL A 88 15.87 4.53 -5.32
CA VAL A 88 17.06 5.06 -6.00
C VAL A 88 17.67 6.22 -5.22
N ILE A 89 16.84 7.12 -4.68
CA ILE A 89 17.30 8.23 -3.84
C ILE A 89 17.92 7.69 -2.54
N MET A 90 17.28 6.73 -1.87
CA MET A 90 17.86 6.11 -0.66
C MET A 90 19.22 5.48 -0.92
N VAL A 91 19.42 4.82 -2.07
CA VAL A 91 20.72 4.26 -2.45
C VAL A 91 21.73 5.36 -2.75
N ALA A 92 21.33 6.43 -3.41
CA ALA A 92 22.20 7.58 -3.69
C ALA A 92 22.61 8.35 -2.42
N GLU A 93 21.79 8.29 -1.37
CA GLU A 93 22.03 8.89 -0.06
C GLU A 93 22.67 7.90 0.93
N ASP A 94 23.22 6.77 0.47
CA ASP A 94 23.85 5.74 1.32
C ASP A 94 22.99 5.26 2.49
N PHE A 95 21.67 5.18 2.27
CA PHE A 95 20.67 4.81 3.28
C PHE A 95 20.61 5.75 4.49
N ALA A 96 20.98 7.02 4.31
CA ALA A 96 20.84 8.04 5.35
C ALA A 96 19.36 8.22 5.77
N CYS A 97 19.10 8.12 7.08
CA CYS A 97 17.74 8.22 7.62
C CYS A 97 17.15 9.64 7.54
N ASP A 98 17.99 10.66 7.40
CA ASP A 98 17.65 12.07 7.18
C ASP A 98 17.58 12.44 5.70
N GLY A 99 17.87 11.49 4.81
CA GLY A 99 17.76 11.63 3.37
C GLY A 99 16.31 11.82 2.89
N PHE A 100 16.14 12.29 1.66
CA PHE A 100 14.84 12.57 1.06
C PHE A 100 14.09 11.32 0.60
N GLY A 101 14.79 10.19 0.41
CA GLY A 101 14.18 8.96 -0.10
C GLY A 101 13.11 8.37 0.81
N ILE A 102 13.35 8.31 2.13
CA ILE A 102 12.39 7.78 3.11
C ILE A 102 11.15 8.70 3.24
N PRO A 103 11.29 10.02 3.42
CA PRO A 103 10.16 10.95 3.43
C PRO A 103 9.30 10.88 2.17
N LEU A 104 9.89 10.80 0.98
CA LEU A 104 9.15 10.72 -0.29
C LEU A 104 8.22 9.49 -0.32
N PHE A 105 8.77 8.34 0.06
CA PHE A 105 8.01 7.11 0.17
C PHE A 105 6.85 7.24 1.18
N LEU A 106 7.13 7.75 2.39
CA LEU A 106 6.14 7.89 3.45
C LEU A 106 5.02 8.86 3.09
N ILE A 107 5.34 9.99 2.45
CA ILE A 107 4.35 10.99 2.02
C ILE A 107 3.37 10.35 1.04
N TRP A 108 3.86 9.64 0.02
CA TRP A 108 2.97 8.97 -0.94
C TRP A 108 2.11 7.89 -0.26
N TYR A 109 2.72 7.11 0.62
CA TYR A 109 2.05 6.03 1.35
C TYR A 109 0.90 6.55 2.21
N PHE A 110 1.16 7.57 3.03
CA PHE A 110 0.14 8.16 3.91
C PHE A 110 -0.87 9.02 3.15
N ALA A 111 -0.45 9.76 2.11
CA ALA A 111 -1.38 10.53 1.28
C ALA A 111 -2.43 9.61 0.64
N THR A 112 -1.99 8.47 0.08
CA THR A 112 -2.89 7.46 -0.49
C THR A 112 -3.85 6.92 0.55
N PHE A 113 -3.35 6.54 1.72
CA PHE A 113 -4.17 6.04 2.82
C PHE A 113 -5.22 7.07 3.27
N SER A 114 -4.83 8.33 3.49
CA SER A 114 -5.72 9.41 3.91
C SER A 114 -6.80 9.70 2.86
N LEU A 115 -6.43 9.75 1.57
CA LEU A 115 -7.38 9.95 0.48
C LEU A 115 -8.43 8.83 0.45
N LEU A 116 -8.00 7.57 0.57
CA LEU A 116 -8.90 6.41 0.54
C LEU A 116 -9.77 6.25 1.78
N LEU A 117 -9.29 6.71 2.93
CA LEU A 117 -10.06 6.79 4.16
C LEU A 117 -11.21 7.81 4.04
N LEU A 118 -10.93 8.96 3.44
CA LEU A 118 -11.90 10.04 3.24
C LEU A 118 -12.83 9.80 2.04
N ALA A 119 -12.39 9.02 1.05
CA ALA A 119 -13.18 8.73 -0.15
C ALA A 119 -14.56 8.14 0.21
N PRO A 120 -15.66 8.64 -0.38
CA PRO A 120 -16.98 8.03 -0.21
C PRO A 120 -16.98 6.62 -0.80
N ALA A 121 -17.60 5.67 -0.13
CA ALA A 121 -17.95 4.42 -0.80
C ALA A 121 -19.04 4.74 -1.83
N LYS A 122 -18.99 4.12 -3.00
CA LYS A 122 -20.07 4.15 -3.98
C LYS A 122 -21.31 3.63 -3.25
N SER A 123 -22.18 4.54 -2.82
CA SER A 123 -23.49 4.16 -2.32
C SER A 123 -24.17 3.45 -3.48
N ASN A 124 -24.80 2.31 -3.23
CA ASN A 124 -25.90 1.89 -4.07
C ASN A 124 -26.98 2.97 -3.97
N SER A 125 -26.88 4.03 -4.77
CA SER A 125 -27.94 5.02 -5.00
C SER A 125 -29.00 4.48 -5.97
N LEU A 126 -28.95 3.19 -6.29
CA LEU A 126 -30.08 2.42 -6.82
C LEU A 126 -30.95 1.94 -5.64
N ASN A 127 -31.57 2.89 -4.97
CA ASN A 127 -32.82 2.66 -4.27
C ASN A 127 -33.58 3.99 -4.20
N LYS A 128 -34.09 4.41 -5.36
CA LYS A 128 -35.30 5.21 -5.51
C LYS A 128 -36.01 4.75 -6.76
#